data_AF-A0A5J4UZX2-F1
#
_entry.id   AF-A0A5J4UZX2-F1
#
_cell.length_a   1.000
_cell.length_b   1.000
_cell.length_c   1.000
_cell.angle_alpha   90.00
_cell.angle_beta   90.00
_cell.angle_gamma   90.00
#
_symmetry.space_group_name_H-M   'P 1'
#
loop_
_entity.id
_entity.type
_entity.pdbx_description
1 polymer ?
#
loop_
_entity_poly.entity_id
_entity_poly.type
_entity_poly.pdbx_seq_one_letter_code
_entity_poly.pdbx_strand_id
1 'polypeptide(L)'
;MDIDLMLRNWSLTFQYSKQFTQLGCTADLITGLHAEPLTESRLKNLVCDIKPVTMSIKNYVITEVKANMAGYKATDACLNRVRQFYNSRPFVVPAQRVEIWPFPTSATLTKKRTSQNIPLSHVTDFCLLFPKDARATTCFENPCYQNIQRTTCGCNFPDMPMNTLDQQFFQLQLNASNLNLLFEATDEFEDALTTPRNTATRRLNPHTDLTSFSITLQCERNSNGALTFDGLDTQNQNTSVELRGAPIYQGATDSYYNVDTSGKRPPHPILYTVHDTFWLFSPTAGGSCIYDTNHSFDVVIGLLSD
;
A
#
# COMPACT_ATOMS: atom_id res chain seq x y z
N MET A 1 44.23 -23.61 5.61
CA MET A 1 43.50 -22.76 6.56
C MET A 1 42.08 -23.26 6.54
N ASP A 2 41.75 -24.21 7.42
CA ASP A 2 40.38 -24.71 7.57
C ASP A 2 39.59 -23.63 8.31
N ILE A 3 38.67 -22.98 7.60
CA ILE A 3 37.71 -22.06 8.21
C ILE A 3 36.59 -22.93 8.76
N ASP A 4 36.70 -23.28 10.03
CA ASP A 4 35.66 -23.97 10.77
C ASP A 4 34.54 -22.97 11.05
N LEU A 5 33.54 -22.91 10.16
CA LEU A 5 32.39 -22.01 10.29
C LEU A 5 31.43 -22.58 11.35
N MET A 6 31.77 -22.40 12.62
CA MET A 6 30.89 -22.77 13.73
C MET A 6 29.70 -21.80 13.84
N LEU A 7 28.57 -22.16 13.24
CA LEU A 7 27.29 -21.48 13.46
C LEU A 7 26.75 -21.85 14.86
N ARG A 8 27.20 -21.14 15.90
CA ARG A 8 26.84 -21.43 17.31
C ARG A 8 25.39 -21.16 17.69
N ASN A 9 24.62 -20.47 16.85
CA ASN A 9 23.23 -20.15 17.12
C ASN A 9 22.39 -20.39 15.85
N TRP A 10 21.85 -21.60 15.70
CA TRP A 10 20.78 -21.83 14.73
C TRP A 10 19.44 -21.56 15.40
N SER A 11 18.74 -20.55 14.91
CA SER A 11 17.30 -20.41 15.11
C SER A 11 16.59 -20.78 13.81
N LEU A 12 15.43 -21.43 13.92
CA LEU A 12 14.49 -21.60 12.81
C LEU A 12 14.00 -20.19 12.42
N THR A 13 14.68 -19.56 11.46
CA THR A 13 14.27 -18.28 10.91
C THR A 13 13.54 -18.52 9.60
N PHE A 14 12.39 -17.89 9.46
CA PHE A 14 11.74 -17.79 8.16
C PHE A 14 12.62 -16.91 7.27
N GLN A 15 13.00 -17.43 6.12
CA GLN A 15 13.66 -16.62 5.10
C GLN A 15 12.56 -16.04 4.22
N TYR A 16 12.29 -14.76 4.41
CA TYR A 16 11.44 -14.01 3.51
C TYR A 16 12.32 -13.43 2.40
N SER A 17 11.90 -13.62 1.15
CA SER A 17 12.59 -13.05 -0.02
C SER A 17 12.38 -11.53 -0.15
N LYS A 18 11.51 -10.96 0.69
CA LYS A 18 11.12 -9.55 0.71
C LYS A 18 11.17 -9.02 2.14
N GLN A 19 11.51 -7.75 2.27
CA GLN A 19 11.57 -7.05 3.56
C GLN A 19 10.21 -6.99 4.25
N PHE A 20 9.12 -6.94 3.46
CA PHE A 20 7.76 -7.06 3.94
C PHE A 20 7.12 -8.31 3.36
N THR A 21 6.59 -9.18 4.22
CA THR A 21 5.82 -10.34 3.78
C THR A 21 4.41 -10.25 4.30
N GLN A 22 3.49 -10.39 3.36
CA GLN A 22 2.09 -10.39 3.67
C GLN A 22 1.66 -11.68 4.40
N LEU A 23 0.80 -11.54 5.40
CA LEU A 23 0.14 -12.66 6.05
C LEU A 23 -0.65 -13.50 5.03
N GLY A 24 -0.43 -14.81 5.05
CA GLY A 24 -1.01 -15.75 4.10
C GLY A 24 -0.11 -16.02 2.89
N CYS A 25 0.98 -15.28 2.66
CA CYS A 25 1.98 -15.69 1.67
C CYS A 25 2.76 -16.93 2.14
N THR A 26 3.16 -17.77 1.18
CA THR A 26 4.08 -18.87 1.44
C THR A 26 5.47 -18.28 1.67
N ALA A 27 6.14 -18.73 2.73
CA ALA A 27 7.52 -18.41 3.04
C ALA A 27 8.34 -19.70 3.08
N ASP A 28 9.66 -19.56 2.91
CA ASP A 28 10.59 -20.67 2.98
C ASP A 28 11.09 -20.83 4.41
N LEU A 29 10.77 -21.97 5.03
CA LEU A 29 11.31 -22.37 6.32
C LEU A 29 12.53 -23.26 6.07
N ILE A 30 13.70 -22.79 6.45
CA ILE A 30 14.90 -23.62 6.47
C ILE A 30 14.78 -24.57 7.66
N THR A 31 14.65 -25.86 7.38
CA THR A 31 14.49 -26.92 8.39
C THR A 31 15.77 -27.70 8.68
N GLY A 32 16.78 -27.52 7.84
CA GLY A 32 18.08 -28.18 7.97
C GLY A 32 19.12 -27.52 7.06
N LEU A 33 20.39 -27.68 7.40
CA LEU A 33 21.51 -27.43 6.49
C LEU A 33 22.43 -28.66 6.53
N HIS A 34 22.86 -29.12 5.36
CA HIS A 34 23.82 -30.21 5.24
C HIS A 34 24.88 -29.87 4.19
N ALA A 35 26.04 -30.53 4.31
CA ALA A 35 27.17 -30.28 3.42
C ALA A 35 27.25 -31.39 2.37
N GLU A 36 27.06 -31.04 1.09
CA GLU A 36 27.21 -31.97 -0.03
C GLU A 36 28.59 -31.82 -0.68
N PRO A 37 29.33 -32.91 -0.93
CA PRO A 37 30.64 -32.83 -1.56
C PRO A 37 30.52 -32.38 -3.02
N LEU A 38 31.28 -31.36 -3.41
CA LEU A 38 31.48 -31.01 -4.82
C LEU A 38 32.48 -31.98 -5.43
N THR A 39 32.05 -32.73 -6.45
CA THR A 39 32.89 -33.71 -7.15
C THR A 39 34.27 -33.14 -7.49
N GLU A 40 35.32 -33.90 -7.15
CA GLU A 40 36.76 -33.66 -7.37
C GLU A 40 37.43 -32.49 -6.63
N SER A 41 36.69 -31.64 -5.91
CA SER A 41 37.28 -30.61 -5.05
C SER A 41 37.14 -30.98 -3.56
N ARG A 42 38.08 -30.57 -2.70
CA ARG A 42 37.90 -30.66 -1.23
C ARG A 42 36.83 -29.68 -0.70
N LEU A 43 36.09 -29.00 -1.58
CA LEU A 43 35.05 -28.04 -1.22
C LEU A 43 33.73 -28.79 -1.00
N LYS A 44 32.93 -28.30 -0.05
CA LYS A 44 31.57 -28.79 0.21
C LYS A 44 30.60 -27.65 -0.03
N ASN A 45 29.51 -27.94 -0.75
CA ASN A 45 28.36 -27.03 -0.84
C ASN A 45 27.55 -27.12 0.44
N LEU A 46 27.17 -25.98 1.01
CA LEU A 46 26.14 -25.95 2.04
C LEU A 46 24.78 -25.95 1.35
N VAL A 47 23.97 -26.96 1.61
CA VAL A 47 22.62 -27.14 1.06
C VAL A 47 21.61 -26.92 2.17
N CYS A 48 20.51 -26.22 1.86
CA CYS A 48 19.41 -25.95 2.79
C CYS A 48 18.22 -26.86 2.49
N ASP A 49 17.70 -27.52 3.53
CA ASP A 49 16.40 -28.19 3.46
C ASP A 49 15.29 -27.16 3.65
N ILE A 50 14.60 -26.82 2.56
CA ILE A 50 13.56 -25.79 2.56
C ILE A 50 12.17 -26.45 2.59
N LYS A 51 11.33 -26.04 3.54
CA LYS A 51 9.90 -26.38 3.56
C LYS A 51 9.03 -25.14 3.37
N PRO A 52 8.06 -25.15 2.44
CA PRO A 52 7.12 -24.06 2.30
C PRO A 52 6.17 -24.04 3.50
N VAL A 53 5.98 -22.86 4.09
CA VAL A 53 5.08 -22.62 5.23
C VAL A 53 4.22 -21.39 4.96
N THR A 54 3.00 -21.35 5.49
CA THR A 54 2.12 -20.18 5.38
C THR A 54 1.82 -19.65 6.77
N MET A 55 2.12 -18.38 7.02
CA MET A 55 1.75 -17.72 8.28
C MET A 55 0.33 -17.15 8.17
N SER A 56 -0.56 -17.49 9.10
CA SER A 56 -1.94 -16.99 9.13
C SER A 56 -2.33 -16.52 10.54
N ILE A 57 -2.97 -15.36 10.64
CA ILE A 57 -3.60 -14.90 11.88
C ILE A 57 -5.07 -15.32 11.86
N LYS A 58 -5.49 -16.13 12.84
CA LYS A 58 -6.90 -16.56 12.96
C LYS A 58 -7.73 -15.58 13.77
N ASN A 59 -7.19 -15.13 14.90
CA ASN A 59 -7.80 -14.16 15.81
C ASN A 59 -6.70 -13.25 16.35
N TYR A 60 -7.00 -11.97 16.51
CA TYR A 60 -6.11 -11.02 17.18
C TYR A 60 -6.93 -10.02 17.99
N VAL A 61 -6.30 -9.46 19.03
CA VAL A 61 -6.81 -8.32 19.78
C VAL A 61 -5.72 -7.28 19.76
N ILE A 62 -6.05 -6.06 19.32
CA ILE A 62 -5.14 -4.93 19.42
C ILE A 62 -5.12 -4.51 20.88
N THR A 63 -4.00 -4.74 21.56
CA THR A 63 -3.83 -4.39 22.98
C THR A 63 -3.26 -2.99 23.19
N GLU A 64 -2.51 -2.48 22.22
CA GLU A 64 -1.83 -1.19 22.29
C GLU A 64 -1.51 -0.68 20.87
N VAL A 65 -1.64 0.64 20.65
CA VAL A 65 -1.21 1.32 19.43
C VAL A 65 -0.19 2.37 19.83
N LYS A 66 1.02 2.32 19.25
CA LYS A 66 2.10 3.28 19.51
C LYS A 66 2.46 4.01 18.22
N ALA A 67 2.66 5.31 18.32
CA ALA A 67 3.26 6.13 17.27
C ALA A 67 4.58 6.71 17.79
N ASN A 68 5.63 6.62 16.97
CA ASN A 68 6.92 7.24 17.29
C ASN A 68 6.88 8.71 16.87
N MET A 69 6.88 9.61 17.84
CA MET A 69 7.08 11.05 17.59
C MET A 69 8.55 11.39 17.80
N ALA A 70 9.31 11.52 16.72
CA ALA A 70 10.68 12.00 16.79
C ALA A 70 10.69 13.53 16.93
N GLY A 71 11.47 14.04 17.88
CA GLY A 71 11.65 15.48 18.09
C GLY A 71 13.13 15.82 18.17
N TYR A 72 13.56 16.87 17.47
CA TYR A 72 14.92 17.37 17.57
C TYR A 72 15.17 17.89 18.99
N LYS A 73 16.15 17.29 19.70
CA LYS A 73 16.52 17.65 21.08
C LYS A 73 15.31 17.67 22.05
N ALA A 74 14.43 16.69 21.98
CA ALA A 74 13.34 16.55 22.93
C ALA A 74 13.90 16.39 24.37
N THR A 75 13.77 17.43 25.19
CA THR A 75 14.16 17.41 26.61
C THR A 75 13.06 16.79 27.46
N ASP A 76 13.40 16.31 28.66
CA ASP A 76 12.40 15.80 29.62
C ASP A 76 11.32 16.83 29.95
N ALA A 77 11.71 18.11 30.02
CA ALA A 77 10.77 19.22 30.22
C ALA A 77 9.77 19.33 29.04
N CYS A 78 10.24 19.18 27.80
CA CYS A 78 9.38 19.14 26.62
C CYS A 78 8.42 17.95 26.67
N LEU A 79 8.95 16.74 26.90
CA LEU A 79 8.15 15.52 26.98
C LEU A 79 7.09 15.59 28.09
N ASN A 80 7.43 16.12 29.26
CA ASN A 80 6.47 16.30 30.34
C ASN A 80 5.38 17.33 30.00
N ARG A 81 5.72 18.38 29.25
CA ARG A 81 4.73 19.38 28.79
C ARG A 81 3.79 18.79 27.74
N VAL A 82 4.30 17.97 26.83
CA VAL A 82 3.50 17.21 25.84
C VAL A 82 2.56 16.23 26.55
N ARG A 83 3.05 15.48 27.55
CA ARG A 83 2.20 14.62 28.40
C ARG A 83 1.11 15.41 29.12
N GLN A 84 1.46 16.54 29.74
CA GLN A 84 0.48 17.41 30.41
C GLN A 84 -0.57 17.94 29.43
N PHE A 85 -0.17 18.33 28.22
CA PHE A 85 -1.09 18.81 27.18
C PHE A 85 -2.13 17.75 26.85
N TYR A 86 -1.70 16.54 26.48
CA TYR A 86 -2.62 15.45 26.09
C TYR A 86 -3.41 14.86 27.28
N ASN A 87 -2.93 15.02 28.51
CA ASN A 87 -3.66 14.57 29.71
C ASN A 87 -4.73 15.56 30.20
N SER A 88 -4.67 16.82 29.78
CA SER A 88 -5.54 17.88 30.33
C SER A 88 -6.50 18.49 29.32
N ARG A 89 -6.27 18.26 28.03
CA ARG A 89 -7.06 18.88 26.96
C ARG A 89 -7.55 17.81 25.99
N PRO A 90 -8.81 17.89 25.58
CA PRO A 90 -9.26 17.19 24.40
C PRO A 90 -8.43 17.60 23.16
N PHE A 91 -8.22 16.67 22.24
CA PHE A 91 -7.50 16.92 21.00
C PHE A 91 -7.99 16.01 19.88
N VAL A 92 -7.84 16.50 18.65
CA VAL A 92 -8.13 15.75 17.42
C VAL A 92 -6.84 15.19 16.85
N VAL A 93 -6.86 13.92 16.48
CA VAL A 93 -5.85 13.29 15.63
C VAL A 93 -6.50 13.04 14.28
N PRO A 94 -6.04 13.69 13.20
CA PRO A 94 -6.46 13.36 11.84
C PRO A 94 -6.15 11.90 11.52
N ALA A 95 -7.06 11.26 10.80
CA ALA A 95 -6.93 9.89 10.34
C ALA A 95 -7.54 9.74 8.96
N GLN A 96 -7.16 8.68 8.26
CA GLN A 96 -7.77 8.32 7.00
C GLN A 96 -8.48 6.98 7.14
N ARG A 97 -9.70 6.94 6.62
CA ARG A 97 -10.48 5.73 6.48
C ARG A 97 -10.41 5.28 5.03
N VAL A 98 -10.16 4.01 4.83
CA VAL A 98 -10.19 3.40 3.51
C VAL A 98 -11.36 2.45 3.43
N GLU A 99 -12.23 2.63 2.44
CA GLU A 99 -13.25 1.64 2.09
C GLU A 99 -12.84 0.89 0.83
N ILE A 100 -13.19 -0.38 0.77
CA ILE A 100 -12.69 -1.33 -0.23
C ILE A 100 -13.81 -1.72 -1.20
N TRP A 101 -13.59 -1.45 -2.48
CA TRP A 101 -14.54 -1.69 -3.56
C TRP A 101 -13.90 -2.53 -4.68
N PRO A 102 -14.06 -3.86 -4.68
CA PRO A 102 -13.56 -4.70 -5.75
C PRO A 102 -14.40 -4.51 -7.03
N PHE A 103 -13.73 -4.27 -8.16
CA PHE A 103 -14.43 -4.20 -9.44
C PHE A 103 -15.01 -5.57 -9.84
N PRO A 104 -16.12 -5.62 -10.59
CA PRO A 104 -16.78 -6.88 -10.94
C PRO A 104 -16.04 -7.70 -12.00
N THR A 105 -15.06 -7.13 -12.72
CA THR A 105 -14.36 -7.82 -13.81
C THR A 105 -12.86 -7.95 -13.57
N SER A 106 -12.37 -9.19 -13.63
CA SER A 106 -10.94 -9.52 -13.48
C SER A 106 -10.13 -9.00 -14.67
N ALA A 107 -8.80 -9.16 -14.63
CA ALA A 107 -7.97 -8.82 -15.78
C ALA A 107 -8.35 -9.65 -17.01
N THR A 108 -8.34 -9.02 -18.18
CA THR A 108 -8.54 -9.64 -19.49
C THR A 108 -7.28 -9.45 -20.32
N LEU A 109 -7.11 -10.24 -21.38
CA LEU A 109 -5.98 -10.13 -22.33
C LEU A 109 -5.93 -8.78 -23.08
N THR A 110 -7.03 -8.03 -23.06
CA THR A 110 -7.23 -6.84 -23.87
C THR A 110 -7.58 -5.63 -22.98
N LYS A 111 -8.06 -4.54 -23.59
CA LYS A 111 -8.49 -3.34 -22.88
C LYS A 111 -9.41 -3.69 -21.71
N LYS A 112 -9.04 -3.21 -20.54
CA LYS A 112 -9.83 -3.26 -19.32
C LYS A 112 -10.78 -2.08 -19.29
N ARG A 113 -12.08 -2.37 -19.22
CA ARG A 113 -13.14 -1.41 -18.93
C ARG A 113 -14.08 -2.09 -17.95
N THR A 114 -14.12 -1.59 -16.73
CA THR A 114 -14.97 -2.14 -15.67
C THR A 114 -15.55 -1.00 -14.86
N SER A 115 -16.77 -1.14 -14.37
CA SER A 115 -17.43 -0.13 -13.57
C SER A 115 -18.14 -0.74 -12.39
N GLN A 116 -18.31 0.06 -11.35
CA GLN A 116 -19.12 -0.28 -10.19
C GLN A 116 -19.89 0.96 -9.75
N ASN A 117 -21.13 0.76 -9.32
CA ASN A 117 -21.94 1.83 -8.73
C ASN A 117 -21.71 1.84 -7.22
N ILE A 118 -21.12 2.90 -6.71
CA ILE A 118 -20.86 3.08 -5.28
C ILE A 118 -21.29 4.49 -4.85
N PRO A 119 -21.78 4.67 -3.61
CA PRO A 119 -21.95 6.00 -3.05
C PRO A 119 -20.56 6.59 -2.76
N LEU A 120 -20.34 7.85 -3.11
CA LEU A 120 -19.13 8.58 -2.73
C LEU A 120 -19.54 9.63 -1.72
N SER A 121 -19.00 9.58 -0.51
CA SER A 121 -19.25 10.61 0.49
C SER A 121 -17.92 11.06 1.06
N HIS A 122 -17.61 12.35 0.88
CA HIS A 122 -16.39 12.96 1.37
C HIS A 122 -15.10 12.22 0.93
N VAL A 123 -15.01 11.82 -0.34
CA VAL A 123 -13.84 11.10 -0.86
C VAL A 123 -12.74 12.07 -1.25
N THR A 124 -11.59 11.99 -0.58
CA THR A 124 -10.40 12.82 -0.81
C THR A 124 -9.51 12.26 -1.90
N ASP A 125 -9.29 10.95 -1.88
CA ASP A 125 -8.50 10.22 -2.87
C ASP A 125 -9.18 8.93 -3.29
N PHE A 126 -8.88 8.49 -4.50
CA PHE A 126 -9.01 7.08 -4.83
C PHE A 126 -7.65 6.44 -4.97
N CYS A 127 -7.54 5.19 -4.53
CA CYS A 127 -6.37 4.37 -4.75
C CYS A 127 -6.76 3.11 -5.53
N LEU A 128 -6.07 2.83 -6.65
CA LEU A 128 -6.29 1.63 -7.44
C LEU A 128 -5.19 0.62 -7.17
N LEU A 129 -5.61 -0.61 -6.89
CA LEU A 129 -4.74 -1.72 -6.57
C LEU A 129 -4.96 -2.89 -7.53
N PHE A 130 -3.87 -3.57 -7.86
CA PHE A 130 -3.83 -4.64 -8.85
C PHE A 130 -3.28 -5.92 -8.20
N PRO A 131 -4.09 -6.62 -7.38
CA PRO A 131 -3.65 -7.83 -6.68
C PRO A 131 -3.30 -8.94 -7.67
N LYS A 132 -2.27 -9.72 -7.34
CA LYS A 132 -1.90 -10.98 -8.04
C LYS A 132 -2.37 -12.23 -7.31
N ASP A 133 -2.76 -12.10 -6.05
CA ASP A 133 -3.30 -13.17 -5.22
C ASP A 133 -4.57 -12.67 -4.52
N ALA A 134 -5.57 -13.53 -4.35
CA ALA A 134 -6.83 -13.16 -3.70
C ALA A 134 -6.63 -12.73 -2.24
N ARG A 135 -5.52 -13.14 -1.62
CA ARG A 135 -5.18 -12.72 -0.28
C ARG A 135 -4.52 -11.35 -0.26
N ALA A 136 -3.98 -10.83 -1.36
CA ALA A 136 -3.16 -9.62 -1.40
C ALA A 136 -3.83 -8.41 -0.72
N THR A 137 -3.12 -7.75 0.21
CA THR A 137 -3.70 -6.69 1.06
C THR A 137 -2.86 -5.42 1.09
N THR A 138 -1.53 -5.54 1.12
CA THR A 138 -0.62 -4.38 1.31
C THR A 138 0.50 -4.28 0.28
N CYS A 139 0.81 -5.38 -0.41
CA CYS A 139 1.95 -5.47 -1.32
C CYS A 139 1.46 -5.68 -2.74
N PHE A 140 1.66 -4.69 -3.61
CA PHE A 140 1.15 -4.66 -4.98
C PHE A 140 2.21 -4.19 -5.94
N GLU A 141 2.18 -4.71 -7.16
CA GLU A 141 3.17 -4.41 -8.19
C GLU A 141 2.52 -3.59 -9.31
N ASN A 142 3.33 -2.78 -9.99
CA ASN A 142 2.87 -2.04 -11.17
C ASN A 142 2.30 -3.03 -12.22
N PRO A 143 1.04 -2.85 -12.67
CA PRO A 143 0.42 -3.73 -13.65
C PRO A 143 0.98 -3.54 -15.07
N CYS A 144 1.83 -2.51 -15.30
CA CYS A 144 2.35 -2.11 -16.60
C CYS A 144 1.23 -1.81 -17.60
N TYR A 145 0.33 -0.90 -17.20
CA TYR A 145 -0.83 -0.48 -18.00
C TYR A 145 -0.62 0.89 -18.64
N GLN A 146 -1.17 1.05 -19.84
CA GLN A 146 -1.32 2.29 -20.59
C GLN A 146 -2.78 2.73 -20.62
N ASN A 147 -2.98 4.01 -20.89
CA ASN A 147 -4.29 4.65 -20.95
C ASN A 147 -5.14 4.42 -19.69
N ILE A 148 -4.48 4.39 -18.52
CA ILE A 148 -5.14 4.31 -17.22
C ILE A 148 -5.90 5.62 -17.00
N GLN A 149 -7.19 5.49 -16.73
CA GLN A 149 -8.06 6.61 -16.40
C GLN A 149 -9.28 6.11 -15.66
N ARG A 150 -9.73 6.86 -14.64
CA ARG A 150 -10.99 6.65 -13.96
C ARG A 150 -11.99 7.71 -14.41
N THR A 151 -13.25 7.34 -14.60
CA THR A 151 -14.34 8.28 -14.87
C THR A 151 -15.41 8.13 -13.79
N THR A 152 -15.81 9.23 -13.15
CA THR A 152 -16.93 9.27 -12.20
C THR A 152 -17.58 10.64 -12.22
N CYS A 153 -18.88 10.72 -12.02
CA CYS A 153 -19.64 11.98 -12.01
C CYS A 153 -19.42 12.87 -13.26
N GLY A 154 -19.13 12.26 -14.42
CA GLY A 154 -18.83 12.97 -15.67
C GLY A 154 -17.41 13.53 -15.77
N CYS A 155 -16.58 13.38 -14.74
CA CYS A 155 -15.20 13.84 -14.68
C CYS A 155 -14.20 12.67 -14.84
N ASN A 156 -13.04 12.95 -15.43
CA ASN A 156 -11.96 11.99 -15.60
C ASN A 156 -10.84 12.24 -14.60
N PHE A 157 -10.18 11.18 -14.14
CA PHE A 157 -9.06 11.23 -13.20
C PHE A 157 -7.99 10.23 -13.63
N PRO A 158 -6.79 10.69 -14.01
CA PRO A 158 -6.46 12.08 -14.35
C PRO A 158 -7.20 12.55 -15.62
N ASP A 159 -7.16 13.85 -15.92
CA ASP A 159 -7.88 14.43 -17.08
C ASP A 159 -7.49 13.80 -18.42
N MET A 160 -6.20 13.48 -18.58
CA MET A 160 -5.67 12.75 -19.72
C MET A 160 -5.35 11.30 -19.33
N PRO A 161 -5.56 10.34 -20.24
CA PRO A 161 -5.18 8.94 -19.99
C PRO A 161 -3.65 8.82 -19.86
N MET A 162 -3.18 8.10 -18.84
CA MET A 162 -1.75 8.01 -18.50
C MET A 162 -1.19 6.60 -18.65
N ASN A 163 0.12 6.50 -18.85
CA ASN A 163 0.86 5.25 -18.82
C ASN A 163 1.63 5.12 -17.50
N THR A 164 1.47 3.97 -16.83
CA THR A 164 2.08 3.64 -15.54
C THR A 164 3.62 3.57 -15.55
N LEU A 165 4.25 3.56 -16.74
CA LEU A 165 5.71 3.57 -16.89
C LEU A 165 6.27 4.95 -17.30
N ASP A 166 5.41 5.94 -17.53
CA ASP A 166 5.85 7.25 -18.02
C ASP A 166 6.24 8.18 -16.87
N GLN A 167 7.19 9.08 -17.14
CA GLN A 167 7.66 10.08 -16.17
C GLN A 167 6.53 11.00 -15.66
N GLN A 168 5.55 11.32 -16.50
CA GLN A 168 4.42 12.15 -16.08
C GLN A 168 3.55 11.44 -15.04
N PHE A 169 3.43 10.11 -15.14
CA PHE A 169 2.71 9.31 -14.16
C PHE A 169 3.46 9.26 -12.83
N PHE A 170 4.78 9.08 -12.88
CA PHE A 170 5.62 9.16 -11.68
C PHE A 170 5.43 10.49 -10.93
N GLN A 171 5.51 11.62 -11.63
CA GLN A 171 5.29 12.93 -11.03
C GLN A 171 3.88 13.07 -10.44
N LEU A 172 2.85 12.56 -11.15
CA LEU A 172 1.48 12.55 -10.65
C LEU A 172 1.38 11.79 -9.33
N GLN A 173 2.03 10.64 -9.20
CA GLN A 173 2.02 9.84 -7.97
C GLN A 173 2.76 10.54 -6.81
N LEU A 174 3.92 11.15 -7.06
CA LEU A 174 4.64 11.92 -6.03
C LEU A 174 3.80 13.10 -5.51
N ASN A 175 3.14 13.83 -6.42
CA ASN A 175 2.25 14.92 -6.06
C ASN A 175 1.02 14.39 -5.30
N ALA A 176 0.45 13.27 -5.75
CA ALA A 176 -0.72 12.66 -5.13
C ALA A 176 -0.46 12.22 -3.68
N SER A 177 0.77 11.76 -3.41
CA SER A 177 1.20 11.33 -2.09
C SER A 177 1.88 12.41 -1.24
N ASN A 178 1.93 13.67 -1.72
CA ASN A 178 2.65 14.78 -1.08
C ASN A 178 4.16 14.51 -0.81
N LEU A 179 4.78 13.65 -1.63
CA LEU A 179 6.20 13.28 -1.58
C LEU A 179 7.07 14.12 -2.53
N ASN A 180 6.52 15.20 -3.08
CA ASN A 180 7.19 16.11 -4.00
C ASN A 180 7.78 17.35 -3.31
N LEU A 181 7.58 17.50 -1.99
CA LEU A 181 7.95 18.71 -1.22
C LEU A 181 8.88 18.37 -0.05
N LEU A 182 8.38 18.47 1.19
CA LEU A 182 9.19 18.36 2.41
C LEU A 182 9.61 16.92 2.71
N PHE A 183 8.82 15.95 2.24
CA PHE A 183 9.03 14.53 2.46
C PHE A 183 9.60 13.88 1.20
N GLU A 184 10.58 13.01 1.40
CA GLU A 184 11.22 12.23 0.35
C GLU A 184 10.51 10.86 0.25
N ALA A 185 10.38 10.36 -0.98
CA ALA A 185 9.93 8.99 -1.19
C ALA A 185 10.98 8.00 -0.69
N THR A 186 10.55 6.81 -0.27
CA THR A 186 11.52 5.74 0.02
C THR A 186 12.03 5.13 -1.27
N ASP A 187 13.26 4.59 -1.25
CA ASP A 187 13.86 3.91 -2.40
C ASP A 187 12.92 2.84 -2.97
N GLU A 188 12.21 2.09 -2.12
CA GLU A 188 11.28 1.05 -2.57
C GLU A 188 10.04 1.61 -3.29
N PHE A 189 9.54 2.77 -2.85
CA PHE A 189 8.42 3.44 -3.52
C PHE A 189 8.84 4.00 -4.89
N GLU A 190 10.03 4.63 -4.96
CA GLU A 190 10.58 5.13 -6.22
C GLU A 190 10.87 3.99 -7.20
N ASP A 191 11.52 2.93 -6.73
CA ASP A 191 11.83 1.74 -7.51
C ASP A 191 10.55 1.10 -8.06
N ALA A 192 9.51 0.95 -7.23
CA ALA A 192 8.22 0.37 -7.64
C ALA A 192 7.53 1.17 -8.76
N LEU A 193 7.73 2.48 -8.83
CA LEU A 193 7.18 3.35 -9.86
C LEU A 193 8.06 3.41 -11.13
N THR A 194 9.38 3.36 -11.00
CA THR A 194 10.32 3.67 -12.09
C THR A 194 10.97 2.44 -12.70
N THR A 195 11.13 1.34 -11.95
CA THR A 195 11.81 0.14 -12.45
C THR A 195 10.90 -0.66 -13.37
N PRO A 196 11.26 -0.84 -14.65
CA PRO A 196 10.46 -1.60 -15.58
C PRO A 196 10.47 -3.08 -15.20
N ARG A 197 9.28 -3.70 -15.16
CA ARG A 197 9.14 -5.13 -14.90
C ARG A 197 9.26 -5.99 -16.14
N ASN A 198 8.93 -5.42 -17.28
CA ASN A 198 8.79 -6.15 -18.53
C ASN A 198 9.40 -5.31 -19.65
N THR A 199 9.85 -5.99 -20.69
CA THR A 199 10.07 -5.41 -22.01
C THR A 199 9.08 -6.02 -22.99
N ALA A 200 9.09 -5.56 -24.24
CA ALA A 200 8.28 -6.16 -25.30
C ALA A 200 8.54 -7.67 -25.48
N THR A 201 9.74 -8.15 -25.12
CA THR A 201 10.19 -9.52 -25.42
C THR A 201 10.34 -10.43 -24.19
N ARG A 202 10.53 -9.89 -22.99
CA ARG A 202 10.73 -10.70 -21.77
C ARG A 202 10.26 -10.00 -20.50
N ARG A 203 10.09 -10.80 -19.44
CA ARG A 203 10.00 -10.30 -18.07
C ARG A 203 11.38 -10.10 -17.48
N LEU A 204 11.51 -9.10 -16.63
CA LEU A 204 12.73 -8.75 -15.91
C LEU A 204 12.59 -9.21 -14.45
N ASN A 205 13.70 -9.70 -13.90
CA ASN A 205 13.82 -10.03 -12.49
C ASN A 205 14.50 -8.83 -11.81
N PRO A 206 13.76 -8.01 -11.07
CA PRO A 206 14.35 -6.87 -10.36
C PRO A 206 15.24 -7.36 -9.21
N HIS A 207 16.27 -6.57 -8.90
CA HIS A 207 17.14 -6.79 -7.74
C HIS A 207 16.62 -6.11 -6.45
N THR A 208 15.49 -5.42 -6.55
CA THR A 208 14.82 -4.64 -5.50
C THR A 208 13.35 -5.07 -5.37
N ASP A 209 12.70 -4.72 -4.27
CA ASP A 209 11.30 -5.06 -4.03
C ASP A 209 10.37 -4.03 -4.68
N LEU A 210 9.65 -4.45 -5.73
CA LEU A 210 8.72 -3.59 -6.48
C LEU A 210 7.27 -3.68 -5.99
N THR A 211 7.05 -4.09 -4.74
CA THR A 211 5.70 -4.30 -4.18
C THR A 211 5.10 -3.12 -3.43
N SER A 212 5.75 -1.95 -3.46
CA SER A 212 5.22 -0.71 -2.90
C SER A 212 4.50 0.15 -3.96
N PHE A 213 3.65 -0.47 -4.79
CA PHE A 213 2.94 0.23 -5.87
C PHE A 213 1.46 0.40 -5.58
N SER A 214 0.94 1.61 -5.75
CA SER A 214 -0.49 1.89 -5.84
C SER A 214 -0.73 3.08 -6.77
N ILE A 215 -1.90 3.16 -7.40
CA ILE A 215 -2.24 4.34 -8.20
C ILE A 215 -3.16 5.24 -7.38
N THR A 216 -2.60 6.30 -6.80
CA THR A 216 -3.34 7.34 -6.11
C THR A 216 -3.83 8.38 -7.12
N LEU A 217 -5.11 8.72 -7.03
CA LEU A 217 -5.81 9.67 -7.87
C LEU A 217 -6.54 10.64 -6.96
N GLN A 218 -5.92 11.79 -6.72
CA GLN A 218 -6.48 12.89 -5.93
C GLN A 218 -7.81 13.36 -6.51
N CYS A 219 -8.80 13.49 -5.63
CA CYS A 219 -10.09 14.11 -5.92
C CYS A 219 -10.22 15.48 -5.30
N GLU A 220 -9.66 15.65 -4.11
CA GLU A 220 -9.47 16.95 -3.50
C GLU A 220 -8.30 17.69 -4.17
N ARG A 221 -8.42 19.01 -4.29
CA ARG A 221 -7.31 19.84 -4.73
C ARG A 221 -6.33 20.02 -3.57
N ASN A 222 -5.04 19.92 -3.86
CA ASN A 222 -4.02 20.30 -2.88
C ASN A 222 -4.19 21.79 -2.53
N SER A 223 -4.71 22.05 -1.33
CA SER A 223 -5.20 23.35 -0.92
C SER A 223 -4.11 24.23 -0.28
N ASN A 224 -2.84 23.81 -0.30
CA ASN A 224 -1.71 24.50 0.35
C ASN A 224 -2.00 24.88 1.82
N GLY A 225 -2.77 24.05 2.54
CA GLY A 225 -3.13 24.27 3.94
C GLY A 225 -4.47 24.96 4.20
N ALA A 226 -5.32 25.17 3.19
CA ALA A 226 -6.72 25.56 3.41
C ALA A 226 -7.60 24.33 3.74
N LEU A 227 -8.39 24.43 4.81
CA LEU A 227 -9.19 23.32 5.36
C LEU A 227 -10.54 23.11 4.65
N THR A 228 -10.73 23.66 3.45
CA THR A 228 -11.99 23.54 2.71
C THR A 228 -12.02 22.23 1.94
N PHE A 229 -12.89 21.32 2.36
CA PHE A 229 -13.15 20.07 1.64
C PHE A 229 -13.74 20.37 0.25
N ASP A 230 -13.02 20.02 -0.81
CA ASP A 230 -13.50 20.07 -2.20
C ASP A 230 -13.45 18.71 -2.93
N GLY A 231 -13.33 17.63 -2.15
CA GLY A 231 -13.37 16.26 -2.65
C GLY A 231 -14.75 15.84 -3.19
N LEU A 232 -14.88 14.58 -3.59
CA LEU A 232 -16.11 14.07 -4.21
C LEU A 232 -17.15 13.66 -3.18
N ASP A 233 -18.32 14.28 -3.25
CA ASP A 233 -19.50 13.90 -2.49
C ASP A 233 -20.73 13.82 -3.41
N THR A 234 -21.38 12.66 -3.42
CA THR A 234 -22.62 12.39 -4.14
C THR A 234 -23.84 12.38 -3.22
N GLN A 235 -23.70 12.81 -1.97
CA GLN A 235 -24.78 12.90 -0.99
C GLN A 235 -25.50 11.55 -0.83
N ASN A 236 -24.73 10.47 -0.72
CA ASN A 236 -25.20 9.08 -0.65
C ASN A 236 -25.92 8.55 -1.90
N GLN A 237 -25.89 9.27 -3.02
CA GLN A 237 -26.36 8.73 -4.30
C GLN A 237 -25.30 7.84 -4.93
N ASN A 238 -25.72 6.70 -5.47
CA ASN A 238 -24.82 5.82 -6.19
C ASN A 238 -24.39 6.48 -7.51
N THR A 239 -23.08 6.55 -7.75
CA THR A 239 -22.50 7.00 -9.01
C THR A 239 -21.67 5.89 -9.63
N SER A 240 -21.59 5.87 -10.96
CA SER A 240 -20.77 4.90 -11.68
C SER A 240 -19.31 5.34 -11.63
N VAL A 241 -18.48 4.55 -10.95
CA VAL A 241 -17.03 4.67 -11.01
C VAL A 241 -16.50 3.68 -12.04
N GLU A 242 -15.99 4.19 -13.15
CA GLU A 242 -15.47 3.39 -14.25
C GLU A 242 -13.94 3.45 -14.28
N LEU A 243 -13.28 2.28 -14.35
CA LEU A 243 -11.85 2.14 -14.59
C LEU A 243 -11.59 1.71 -16.03
N ARG A 244 -10.69 2.43 -16.71
CA ARG A 244 -10.14 2.12 -18.01
C ARG A 244 -8.64 1.92 -17.95
N GLY A 245 -8.12 1.02 -18.79
CA GLY A 245 -6.69 0.83 -19.01
C GLY A 245 -6.45 -0.33 -19.97
N ALA A 246 -5.23 -0.50 -20.46
CA ALA A 246 -4.85 -1.66 -21.24
C ALA A 246 -3.42 -2.08 -20.90
N PRO A 247 -3.07 -3.37 -20.95
CA PRO A 247 -1.68 -3.78 -20.77
C PRO A 247 -0.80 -3.14 -21.85
N ILE A 248 0.39 -2.66 -21.45
CA ILE A 248 1.43 -2.19 -22.37
C ILE A 248 2.02 -3.37 -23.14
N TYR A 249 2.27 -4.46 -22.42
CA TYR A 249 2.82 -5.71 -22.95
C TYR A 249 1.78 -6.81 -22.90
N GLN A 250 1.63 -7.56 -23.99
CA GLN A 250 0.59 -8.59 -24.15
C GLN A 250 1.21 -9.99 -24.31
N GLY A 251 0.39 -11.03 -24.17
CA GLY A 251 0.85 -12.41 -24.30
C GLY A 251 1.70 -12.84 -23.11
N ALA A 252 2.83 -13.51 -23.36
CA ALA A 252 3.69 -14.05 -22.31
C ALA A 252 4.36 -12.96 -21.44
N THR A 253 4.52 -11.75 -21.98
CA THR A 253 5.16 -10.63 -21.28
C THR A 253 4.19 -9.80 -20.43
N ASP A 254 2.89 -10.08 -20.46
CA ASP A 254 1.90 -9.43 -19.57
C ASP A 254 2.06 -9.96 -18.13
N SER A 255 2.77 -9.20 -17.27
CA SER A 255 3.12 -9.59 -15.90
C SER A 255 1.96 -9.53 -14.92
N TYR A 256 0.90 -8.80 -15.23
CA TYR A 256 -0.28 -8.74 -14.37
C TYR A 256 -1.26 -9.86 -14.72
N TYR A 257 -1.54 -10.08 -16.00
CA TYR A 257 -2.49 -11.09 -16.46
C TYR A 257 -1.97 -12.54 -16.31
N ASN A 258 -0.68 -12.79 -16.51
CA ASN A 258 -0.08 -14.09 -16.20
C ASN A 258 0.77 -13.98 -14.93
N VAL A 259 0.16 -14.27 -13.79
CA VAL A 259 0.78 -14.11 -12.48
C VAL A 259 2.01 -15.03 -12.34
N ASP A 260 1.88 -16.26 -12.79
CA ASP A 260 2.93 -17.29 -12.76
C ASP A 260 2.88 -18.17 -14.01
N THR A 261 3.84 -19.10 -14.10
CA THR A 261 3.94 -20.07 -15.20
C THR A 261 2.89 -21.18 -15.13
N SER A 262 2.12 -21.27 -14.04
CA SER A 262 1.07 -22.28 -13.87
C SER A 262 -0.25 -21.89 -14.55
N GLY A 263 -0.34 -20.67 -15.10
CA GLY A 263 -1.55 -20.13 -15.72
C GLY A 263 -2.49 -19.43 -14.74
N LYS A 264 -2.02 -19.14 -13.51
CA LYS A 264 -2.79 -18.38 -12.51
C LYS A 264 -3.18 -17.00 -13.04
N ARG A 265 -4.45 -16.65 -12.85
CA ARG A 265 -5.01 -15.35 -13.21
C ARG A 265 -5.09 -14.44 -11.98
N PRO A 266 -4.87 -13.12 -12.16
CA PRO A 266 -4.99 -12.19 -11.05
C PRO A 266 -6.47 -12.03 -10.66
N PRO A 267 -6.74 -11.72 -9.38
CA PRO A 267 -8.06 -11.24 -8.97
C PRO A 267 -8.47 -9.92 -9.65
N HIS A 268 -9.69 -9.52 -9.34
CA HIS A 268 -10.25 -8.21 -9.67
C HIS A 268 -9.37 -7.07 -9.13
N PRO A 269 -9.17 -5.97 -9.87
CA PRO A 269 -8.62 -4.76 -9.28
C PRO A 269 -9.54 -4.26 -8.19
N ILE A 270 -8.93 -3.55 -7.26
CA ILE A 270 -9.59 -3.04 -6.09
C ILE A 270 -9.50 -1.51 -6.16
N LEU A 271 -10.63 -0.86 -5.97
CA LEU A 271 -10.72 0.57 -5.73
C LEU A 271 -10.80 0.79 -4.23
N TYR A 272 -9.92 1.63 -3.72
CA TYR A 272 -9.99 2.20 -2.39
C TYR A 272 -10.56 3.61 -2.50
N THR A 273 -11.58 3.91 -1.70
CA THR A 273 -12.00 5.29 -1.44
C THR A 273 -11.39 5.74 -0.13
N VAL A 274 -10.66 6.84 -0.16
CA VAL A 274 -10.03 7.43 1.01
C VAL A 274 -10.92 8.56 1.50
N HIS A 275 -11.13 8.60 2.81
CA HIS A 275 -11.93 9.61 3.48
C HIS A 275 -11.13 10.17 4.64
N ASP A 276 -11.16 11.47 4.80
CA ASP A 276 -10.64 12.11 6.00
C ASP A 276 -11.59 11.86 7.17
N THR A 277 -11.01 11.45 8.29
CA THR A 277 -11.72 11.09 9.52
C THR A 277 -10.92 11.57 10.72
N PHE A 278 -11.52 11.54 11.90
CA PHE A 278 -10.92 12.15 13.08
C PHE A 278 -11.05 11.23 14.28
N TRP A 279 -9.95 11.09 15.03
CA TRP A 279 -10.01 10.55 16.38
C TRP A 279 -10.07 11.71 17.37
N LEU A 280 -11.15 11.74 18.13
CA LEU A 280 -11.34 12.68 19.21
C LEU A 280 -10.90 12.04 20.52
N PHE A 281 -9.85 12.58 21.12
CA PHE A 281 -9.39 12.16 22.44
C PHE A 281 -9.86 13.19 23.46
N SER A 282 -10.43 12.74 24.57
CA SER A 282 -10.75 13.58 25.72
C SER A 282 -10.29 12.91 27.01
N PRO A 283 -9.63 13.64 27.92
CA PRO A 283 -9.28 13.11 29.24
C PRO A 283 -10.48 12.98 30.19
N THR A 284 -11.68 13.44 29.81
CA THR A 284 -12.89 13.32 30.65
C THR A 284 -13.28 11.85 30.89
N ALA A 285 -13.86 11.56 32.06
CA ALA A 285 -14.41 10.25 32.45
C ALA A 285 -13.47 9.03 32.28
N GLY A 286 -12.16 9.20 32.48
CA GLY A 286 -11.18 8.11 32.41
C GLY A 286 -10.46 7.97 31.06
N GLY A 287 -10.63 8.93 30.16
CA GLY A 287 -10.02 8.92 28.83
C GLY A 287 -10.97 8.32 27.80
N SER A 288 -11.78 9.15 27.13
CA SER A 288 -12.62 8.71 26.02
C SER A 288 -11.91 8.92 24.69
N CYS A 289 -12.03 7.95 23.79
CA CYS A 289 -11.60 8.05 22.40
C CYS A 289 -12.82 7.80 21.50
N ILE A 290 -13.17 8.76 20.65
CA ILE A 290 -14.30 8.67 19.71
C ILE A 290 -13.74 8.70 18.30
N TYR A 291 -14.16 7.74 17.48
CA TYR A 291 -13.86 7.74 16.05
C TYR A 291 -15.01 8.43 15.32
N ASP A 292 -14.74 9.61 14.75
CA ASP A 292 -15.72 10.36 13.96
C ASP A 292 -15.46 10.16 12.46
N THR A 293 -16.51 9.68 11.78
CA THR A 293 -16.51 9.43 10.34
C THR A 293 -17.56 10.24 9.59
N ASN A 294 -18.37 11.04 10.30
CA ASN A 294 -19.58 11.65 9.74
C ASN A 294 -19.46 13.17 9.63
N HIS A 295 -18.61 13.79 10.46
CA HIS A 295 -18.47 15.24 10.52
C HIS A 295 -17.21 15.73 9.78
N SER A 296 -17.30 16.93 9.23
CA SER A 296 -16.14 17.63 8.66
C SER A 296 -15.19 18.12 9.75
N PHE A 297 -13.95 18.43 9.37
CA PHE A 297 -12.93 18.91 10.30
C PHE A 297 -13.40 20.12 11.12
N ASP A 298 -14.02 21.13 10.49
CA ASP A 298 -14.48 22.34 11.17
C ASP A 298 -15.53 22.05 12.24
N VAL A 299 -16.42 21.09 11.98
CA VAL A 299 -17.44 20.65 12.95
C VAL A 299 -16.76 19.95 14.13
N VAL A 300 -15.81 19.05 13.87
CA VAL A 300 -15.10 18.32 14.92
C VAL A 300 -14.26 19.26 15.80
N ILE A 301 -13.60 20.27 15.21
CA ILE A 301 -12.85 21.28 15.98
C ILE A 301 -13.78 22.22 16.76
N GLY A 302 -14.94 22.57 16.21
CA GLY A 302 -15.97 23.32 16.93
C GLY A 302 -16.40 22.62 18.22
N LEU A 303 -16.59 21.30 18.16
CA LEU A 303 -16.97 20.46 19.31
C LEU A 303 -15.90 20.40 20.42
N LEU A 304 -14.66 20.79 20.14
CA LEU A 304 -13.59 20.87 21.14
C LEU A 304 -13.48 22.21 21.86
N SER A 305 -14.20 23.22 21.37
CA SER A 305 -14.07 24.61 21.82
C SER A 305 -15.09 24.99 22.91
N ASP A 306 -16.07 24.11 23.18
CA ASP A 306 -17.09 24.21 24.23
C ASP A 306 -16.78 23.27 25.41
#